data_AF-A0A529GHX6-F1
#
_entry.id   AF-A0A529GHX6-F1
#
_cell.length_a   1.000
_cell.length_b   1.000
_cell.length_c   1.000
_cell.angle_alpha   90.00
_cell.angle_beta   90.00
_cell.angle_gamma   90.00
#
_symmetry.space_group_name_H-M   'P 1'
#
loop_
_entity.id
_entity.type
_entity.pdbx_description
1 polymer ?
#
loop_
_entity_poly.entity_id
_entity_poly.type
_entity_poly.pdbx_seq_one_letter_code
_entity_poly.pdbx_strand_id
1 'polypeptide(L)' 'MTAIGYVNKQENGAYKGQFKTLSVRADIDIVPNQAKSADNHPDFRVLT' A
#
# COMPACT_ATOMS: atom_id res chain seq x y z
N MET A 1 14.13 -1.74 -11.89
CA MET A 1 13.09 -0.87 -11.31
C MET A 1 11.73 -1.47 -11.62
N THR A 2 10.92 -1.75 -10.60
CA THR A 2 9.53 -2.18 -10.74
C THR A 2 8.65 -0.97 -11.01
N ALA A 3 8.07 -0.90 -12.22
CA ALA A 3 7.14 0.15 -12.59
C ALA A 3 5.69 -0.32 -12.33
N ILE A 4 4.89 0.53 -11.69
CA ILE A 4 3.46 0.28 -11.45
C ILE A 4 2.60 0.55 -12.69
N GLY A 5 3.18 1.04 -13.78
CA GLY A 5 2.46 1.38 -14.99
C GLY A 5 3.33 2.17 -15.95
N TYR A 6 2.88 2.23 -17.22
CA TYR A 6 3.52 3.01 -18.27
C TYR A 6 2.48 3.88 -18.96
N VAL A 7 2.86 5.12 -19.26
CA VAL A 7 2.01 6.11 -19.92
C VAL A 7 2.76 6.77 -21.07
N ASN A 8 2.04 7.11 -22.13
CA ASN A 8 2.57 7.82 -23.30
C ASN A 8 1.99 9.22 -23.37
N LYS A 9 2.87 10.19 -23.63
CA LYS A 9 2.49 11.59 -23.86
C LYS A 9 1.75 11.70 -25.19
N GLN A 10 0.64 12.42 -25.18
CA GLN A 10 -0.21 12.72 -26.31
C GLN A 10 0.15 14.08 -26.90
N GLU A 11 -0.26 14.33 -28.14
CA GLU A 11 0.00 15.58 -28.86
C GLU A 11 -0.59 16.80 -28.14
N ASN A 12 -1.72 16.64 -27.45
CA ASN A 12 -2.34 17.68 -26.62
C ASN A 12 -1.66 17.87 -25.25
N GLY A 13 -0.55 17.17 -24.99
CA GLY A 13 0.21 17.24 -23.74
C GLY A 13 -0.30 16.32 -22.62
N ALA A 14 -1.44 15.64 -22.78
CA ALA A 14 -1.94 14.67 -21.82
C ALA A 14 -1.11 13.39 -21.80
N TYR A 15 -1.22 12.57 -20.75
CA TYR A 15 -0.59 11.25 -20.69
C TYR A 15 -1.66 10.16 -20.59
N LYS A 16 -1.52 9.10 -21.38
CA LYS A 16 -2.46 7.98 -21.41
C LYS A 16 -1.72 6.66 -21.32
N GLY A 17 -2.21 5.75 -20.49
CA GLY A 17 -1.61 4.43 -20.31
C GLY A 17 -2.30 3.64 -19.22
N GLN A 18 -1.60 2.65 -18.67
CA GLN A 18 -2.18 1.68 -17.74
C GLN A 18 -1.38 1.64 -16.44
N PHE A 19 -2.08 1.77 -15.32
CA PHE A 19 -1.56 1.46 -14.00
C PHE A 19 -2.00 0.04 -13.63
N LYS A 20 -1.05 -0.79 -13.20
CA LYS A 20 -1.32 -2.03 -12.48
C LYS A 20 -1.65 -1.67 -11.04
N THR A 21 -2.91 -1.31 -10.79
CA THR A 21 -3.41 -1.14 -9.43
C THR A 21 -3.68 -2.53 -8.85
N LEU A 22 -3.03 -2.85 -7.72
CA LEU A 22 -3.37 -4.06 -6.97
C LEU A 22 -4.56 -3.71 -6.08
N SER A 23 -5.75 -4.21 -6.43
CA SER A 23 -6.92 -4.12 -5.54
C SER A 23 -6.86 -5.27 -4.55
N VAL A 24 -6.39 -5.00 -3.32
CA VAL A 24 -6.35 -6.00 -2.24
C VAL A 24 -7.48 -5.70 -1.26
N ARG A 25 -8.39 -6.66 -1.13
CA ARG A 25 -9.34 -6.73 -0.02
C ARG A 25 -8.99 -7.99 0.77
N ALA A 26 -8.36 -7.81 1.91
CA ALA A 26 -7.99 -8.88 2.83
C ALA A 26 -8.62 -8.59 4.19
N ASP A 27 -9.09 -9.65 4.83
CA ASP A 27 -9.47 -9.57 6.24
C ASP A 27 -8.19 -9.39 7.07
N ILE A 28 -8.25 -8.48 8.03
CA ILE A 28 -7.15 -8.23 8.95
C ILE A 28 -7.67 -8.18 10.37
N ASP A 29 -6.84 -8.66 11.28
CA ASP A 29 -7.07 -8.52 12.71
C ASP A 29 -6.09 -7.49 13.28
N ILE A 30 -6.65 -6.51 14.00
CA ILE A 30 -5.88 -5.52 14.75
C ILE A 30 -5.96 -5.92 16.22
N VAL A 31 -4.85 -6.44 16.75
CA VAL A 31 -4.80 -6.96 18.13
C VAL A 31 -3.87 -6.13 19.01
N PRO A 32 -4.17 -5.93 20.31
CA PRO A 32 -3.26 -5.24 21.22
C PRO A 32 -1.89 -5.92 21.28
N ASN A 33 -0.83 -5.13 21.32
CA ASN A 33 0.53 -5.62 21.45
C ASN A 33 0.85 -5.98 22.90
N GLN A 34 0.52 -7.21 23.30
CA GLN A 34 0.83 -7.71 24.66
C GLN A 34 2.32 -7.78 24.99
N ALA A 35 3.19 -7.74 23.96
CA ALA A 35 4.64 -7.74 24.12
C ALA A 35 5.24 -6.32 24.15
N LYS A 36 4.41 -5.26 24.25
CA LYS A 36 4.89 -3.88 24.38
C LYS A 36 5.69 -3.72 25.67
N SER A 37 6.96 -3.33 25.53
CA SER A 37 7.92 -3.20 26.63
C SER A 37 8.41 -1.76 26.85
N ALA A 38 8.11 -0.84 25.93
CA ALA A 38 8.52 0.56 25.98
C ALA A 38 7.47 1.44 25.29
N ASP A 39 7.35 2.70 25.71
CA ASP A 39 6.29 3.60 25.23
C ASP A 39 6.41 3.92 23.74
N ASN A 40 7.62 3.91 23.19
CA ASN A 40 7.87 4.12 21.77
C ASN A 40 7.55 2.88 20.90
N HIS A 41 7.09 1.77 21.48
CA HIS A 41 6.67 0.59 20.74
C HIS A 41 5.20 0.68 20.32
N PRO A 42 4.83 0.03 19.20
CA PRO A 42 3.45 0.04 18.69
C PRO A 42 2.46 -0.58 19.69
N ASP A 43 1.31 0.06 19.84
CA ASP A 43 0.23 -0.39 20.72
C ASP A 43 -0.56 -1.57 20.15
N PHE A 44 -0.57 -1.74 18.83
CA PHE A 44 -1.33 -2.77 18.13
C PHE A 44 -0.47 -3.48 17.07
N ARG A 45 -0.83 -4.73 16.79
CA ARG A 45 -0.27 -5.56 15.72
C ARG A 45 -1.34 -5.81 14.67
N VAL A 46 -0.97 -5.68 13.40
CA VAL A 46 -1.82 -6.05 12.26
C VAL A 46 -1.44 -7.47 11.83
N LEU A 47 -2.40 -8.37 11.80
CA LEU A 47 -2.26 -9.74 11.35
C LEU A 47 -3.17 -9.95 10.13
N THR A 48 -2.72 -10.79 9.20
CA THR A 48 -3.42 -11.20 7.96
C THR A 48 -3.49 -12.71 7.92
#